data_AF-A0A1I3LNG5-F1
#
_entry.id   AF-A0A1I3LNG5-F1
#
_cell.length_a   1.000
_cell.length_b   1.000
_cell.length_c   1.000
_cell.angle_alpha   90.00
_cell.angle_beta   90.00
_cell.angle_gamma   90.00
#
_symmetry.space_group_name_H-M   'P 1'
#
loop_
_entity.id
_entity.type
_entity.pdbx_description
1 polymer ?
#
loop_
_entity_poly.entity_id
_entity_poly.type
_entity_poly.pdbx_seq_one_letter_code
_entity_poly.pdbx_strand_id
1 'polypeptide(L)'
;MSKHLKYTDFRTASYRNLYVCNHLLDNFDKCNNSNKQQILHKIYYLSGYIIEFCYKYALFSQLVKYKTDNIYSIKDSGFQKKWKEHNYRKLESLCQENKIIFSKDIPFLGKKITDKNLNDLINNWDVQIRYSLNLTTSTVNLTQIEMKNLVILIEDILKKTTSKFH
;
A
#
# COMPACT_ATOMS: atom_id res chain seq x y z
N MET A 1 -5.90 -26.32 -9.26
CA MET A 1 -6.43 -25.46 -8.16
C MET A 1 -6.93 -24.15 -8.75
N SER A 2 -8.21 -23.85 -8.62
CA SER A 2 -8.77 -22.53 -8.98
C SER A 2 -8.31 -21.50 -7.94
N LYS A 3 -7.62 -20.43 -8.37
CA LYS A 3 -7.25 -19.34 -7.45
C LYS A 3 -8.50 -18.56 -7.04
N HIS A 4 -8.71 -18.40 -5.74
CA HIS A 4 -9.80 -17.61 -5.17
C HIS A 4 -9.21 -16.43 -4.40
N LEU A 5 -9.62 -15.21 -4.76
CA LEU A 5 -9.21 -13.97 -4.10
C LEU A 5 -10.35 -12.97 -4.19
N LYS A 6 -10.84 -12.50 -3.04
CA LYS A 6 -11.89 -11.49 -2.96
C LYS A 6 -11.28 -10.09 -2.91
N TYR A 7 -12.00 -9.10 -3.43
CA TYR A 7 -11.52 -7.71 -3.35
C TYR A 7 -11.34 -7.25 -1.90
N THR A 8 -12.18 -7.73 -0.98
CA THR A 8 -12.08 -7.48 0.47
C THR A 8 -10.80 -8.05 1.09
N ASP A 9 -10.12 -8.98 0.43
CA ASP A 9 -8.86 -9.54 0.92
C ASP A 9 -7.74 -8.50 0.84
N PHE A 10 -7.76 -7.58 -0.15
CA PHE A 10 -6.84 -6.45 -0.21
C PHE A 10 -7.00 -5.53 1.00
N ARG A 11 -8.25 -5.16 1.34
CA ARG A 11 -8.56 -4.36 2.53
C ARG A 11 -8.10 -5.07 3.80
N THR A 12 -8.41 -6.35 3.93
CA THR A 12 -8.05 -7.16 5.10
C THR A 12 -6.53 -7.25 5.25
N ALA A 13 -5.80 -7.46 4.15
CA ALA A 13 -4.34 -7.46 4.15
C ALA A 13 -3.78 -6.08 4.54
N SER A 14 -4.37 -4.97 4.07
CA SER A 14 -3.96 -3.62 4.47
C SER A 14 -4.10 -3.39 5.98
N TYR A 15 -5.23 -3.77 6.58
CA TYR A 15 -5.40 -3.63 8.04
C TYR A 15 -4.44 -4.52 8.83
N ARG A 16 -4.15 -5.74 8.36
CA ARG A 16 -3.13 -6.61 8.97
C ARG A 16 -1.74 -5.99 8.89
N ASN A 17 -1.37 -5.44 7.74
CA ASN A 17 -0.09 -4.74 7.58
C ASN A 17 -0.01 -3.51 8.49
N LEU A 18 -1.08 -2.72 8.59
CA LEU A 18 -1.14 -1.54 9.47
C LEU A 18 -0.98 -1.94 10.93
N TYR A 19 -1.67 -2.99 11.37
CA TYR A 19 -1.50 -3.54 12.72
C TYR A 19 -0.04 -3.90 13.00
N VAL A 20 0.63 -4.57 12.05
CA VAL A 20 2.07 -4.90 12.20
C VAL A 20 2.92 -3.64 12.25
N CYS A 21 2.67 -2.63 11.41
CA CYS A 21 3.40 -1.36 11.45
C CYS A 21 3.27 -0.67 12.83
N ASN A 22 2.05 -0.58 13.36
CA ASN A 22 1.80 0.02 14.68
C ASN A 22 2.49 -0.79 15.78
N HIS A 23 2.35 -2.12 15.78
CA HIS A 23 3.01 -2.98 16.75
C HIS A 23 4.54 -2.85 16.75
N LEU A 24 5.14 -2.70 15.56
CA LEU A 24 6.58 -2.48 15.43
C LEU A 24 7.01 -1.10 15.93
N LEU A 25 6.21 -0.06 15.69
CA LEU A 25 6.47 1.29 16.22
C LEU A 25 6.36 1.35 17.75
N ASP A 26 5.34 0.71 18.33
CA ASP A 26 5.09 0.67 19.78
C ASP A 26 6.19 -0.04 20.56
N ASN A 27 6.88 -0.98 19.92
CA ASN A 27 7.97 -1.74 20.53
C ASN A 27 9.35 -1.30 20.06
N PHE A 28 9.44 -0.26 19.21
CA PHE A 28 10.69 0.18 18.59
C PHE A 28 11.79 0.50 19.61
N ASP A 29 11.42 1.21 20.68
CA ASP A 29 12.37 1.65 21.71
C ASP A 29 12.88 0.51 22.58
N LYS A 30 12.15 -0.63 22.60
CA LYS A 30 12.51 -1.85 23.35
C LYS A 30 13.44 -2.77 22.56
N CYS A 31 13.66 -2.51 21.28
CA CYS A 31 14.48 -3.35 20.41
C CYS A 31 15.97 -2.95 20.49
N ASN A 32 16.85 -3.96 20.35
CA ASN A 32 18.29 -3.74 20.24
C ASN A 32 18.62 -2.81 19.05
N ASN A 33 19.61 -1.93 19.21
CA ASN A 33 19.98 -0.96 18.19
C ASN A 33 20.34 -1.60 16.83
N SER A 34 20.91 -2.80 16.82
CA SER A 34 21.21 -3.56 15.59
C SER A 34 19.97 -3.89 14.75
N ASN A 35 18.78 -3.95 15.37
CA ASN A 35 17.54 -4.35 14.71
C ASN A 35 16.68 -3.14 14.33
N LYS A 36 16.98 -1.94 14.84
CA LYS A 36 16.13 -0.75 14.65
C LYS A 36 15.95 -0.38 13.19
N GLN A 37 17.03 -0.32 12.40
CA GLN A 37 16.89 -0.01 10.97
C GLN A 37 16.10 -1.08 10.22
N GLN A 38 16.30 -2.36 10.52
CA GLN A 38 15.52 -3.45 9.91
C GLN A 38 14.02 -3.30 10.21
N ILE A 39 13.66 -2.87 11.42
CA ILE A 39 12.28 -2.58 11.79
C ILE A 39 11.71 -1.42 10.96
N LEU A 40 12.44 -0.31 10.83
CA LEU A 40 11.99 0.85 10.04
C LEU A 40 11.78 0.48 8.57
N HIS A 41 12.72 -0.26 7.98
CA HIS A 41 12.56 -0.76 6.61
C HIS A 41 11.38 -1.72 6.46
N LYS A 42 11.11 -2.56 7.47
CA LYS A 42 9.93 -3.44 7.45
C LYS A 42 8.63 -2.64 7.51
N ILE A 43 8.57 -1.61 8.34
CA ILE A 43 7.43 -0.68 8.40
C ILE A 43 7.26 -0.01 7.03
N TYR A 44 8.34 0.51 6.44
CA TYR A 44 8.31 1.17 5.14
C TYR A 44 7.84 0.24 4.02
N TYR A 45 8.35 -1.00 3.99
CA TYR A 45 7.96 -2.02 3.03
C TYR A 45 6.45 -2.33 3.12
N LEU A 46 5.94 -2.58 4.33
CA LEU A 46 4.52 -2.87 4.56
C LEU A 46 3.63 -1.66 4.24
N SER A 47 4.11 -0.45 4.52
CA SER A 47 3.40 0.80 4.25
C SER A 47 3.08 0.97 2.78
N GLY A 48 4.00 0.61 1.88
CA GLY A 48 3.71 0.69 0.45
C GLY A 48 2.73 -0.36 -0.05
N TYR A 49 2.76 -1.58 0.49
CA TYR A 49 1.70 -2.57 0.18
C TYR A 49 0.31 -2.10 0.60
N ILE A 50 0.19 -1.35 1.70
CA ILE A 50 -1.10 -0.77 2.11
C ILE A 50 -1.63 0.17 1.03
N ILE A 51 -0.80 1.04 0.45
CA ILE A 51 -1.16 1.96 -0.63
C ILE A 51 -1.52 1.18 -1.91
N GLU A 52 -0.69 0.20 -2.30
CA GLU A 52 -0.95 -0.69 -3.43
C GLU A 52 -2.31 -1.38 -3.31
N PHE A 53 -2.60 -1.92 -2.13
CA PHE A 53 -3.86 -2.61 -1.85
C PHE A 53 -5.04 -1.65 -1.78
N CYS A 54 -4.85 -0.37 -1.44
CA CYS A 54 -5.91 0.64 -1.56
C CYS A 54 -6.32 0.85 -3.02
N TYR A 55 -5.36 0.94 -3.96
CA TYR A 55 -5.67 0.97 -5.40
C TYR A 55 -6.44 -0.27 -5.85
N LYS A 56 -5.96 -1.47 -5.47
CA LYS A 56 -6.58 -2.74 -5.88
C LYS A 56 -7.97 -2.91 -5.26
N TYR A 57 -8.13 -2.55 -3.99
CA TYR A 57 -9.44 -2.56 -3.31
C TYR A 57 -10.43 -1.62 -4.02
N ALA A 58 -10.05 -0.37 -4.28
CA ALA A 58 -10.91 0.60 -4.97
C ALA A 58 -11.30 0.10 -6.37
N LEU A 59 -10.33 -0.35 -7.16
CA LEU A 59 -10.55 -0.90 -8.50
C LEU A 59 -11.56 -2.05 -8.48
N PHE A 60 -11.30 -3.08 -7.67
CA PHE A 60 -12.13 -4.26 -7.66
C PHE A 60 -13.48 -4.05 -6.95
N SER A 61 -13.58 -3.17 -5.95
CA SER A 61 -14.86 -2.84 -5.32
C SER A 61 -15.92 -2.37 -6.33
N GLN A 62 -15.49 -1.63 -7.36
CA GLN A 62 -16.39 -1.10 -8.38
C GLN A 62 -16.59 -2.08 -9.54
N LEU A 63 -15.56 -2.83 -9.93
CA LEU A 63 -15.68 -3.82 -11.01
C LEU A 63 -16.47 -5.07 -10.59
N VAL A 64 -16.26 -5.54 -9.35
CA VAL A 64 -16.87 -6.76 -8.81
C VAL A 64 -18.34 -6.56 -8.44
N LYS A 65 -18.76 -5.33 -8.12
CA LYS A 65 -20.16 -4.98 -7.84
C LYS A 65 -21.12 -5.46 -8.92
N TYR A 66 -20.62 -5.69 -10.14
CA TYR A 66 -21.41 -6.13 -11.27
C TYR A 66 -21.25 -7.61 -11.66
N LYS A 67 -20.20 -8.36 -11.25
CA LYS A 67 -19.86 -9.63 -11.95
C LYS A 67 -19.21 -10.82 -11.22
N THR A 68 -18.77 -10.80 -9.95
CA THR A 68 -18.45 -12.00 -9.08
C THR A 68 -17.41 -11.69 -7.99
N ASP A 69 -17.59 -12.24 -6.79
CA ASP A 69 -16.68 -12.11 -5.63
C ASP A 69 -15.20 -12.42 -5.91
N ASN A 70 -14.89 -13.33 -6.84
CA ASN A 70 -13.53 -13.76 -7.14
C ASN A 70 -12.92 -12.91 -8.25
N ILE A 71 -11.88 -12.12 -7.94
CA ILE A 71 -11.25 -11.22 -8.93
C ILE A 71 -10.60 -11.97 -10.12
N TYR A 72 -10.28 -13.26 -9.96
CA TYR A 72 -9.75 -14.09 -11.04
C TYR A 72 -10.80 -14.53 -12.06
N SER A 73 -12.09 -14.24 -11.83
CA SER A 73 -13.15 -14.44 -12.82
C SER A 73 -12.96 -13.54 -14.05
N ILE A 74 -12.24 -12.41 -13.91
CA ILE A 74 -11.85 -11.54 -15.01
C ILE A 74 -10.73 -12.24 -15.79
N LYS A 75 -11.10 -12.92 -16.88
CA LYS A 75 -10.20 -13.74 -17.70
C LYS A 75 -9.32 -12.95 -18.68
N ASP A 76 -9.49 -11.63 -18.76
CA ASP A 76 -8.69 -10.78 -19.64
C ASP A 76 -7.22 -10.77 -19.17
N SER A 77 -6.34 -11.35 -19.97
CA SER A 77 -4.91 -11.53 -19.63
C SER A 77 -4.17 -10.19 -19.55
N GLY A 78 -4.55 -9.21 -20.38
CA GLY A 78 -3.98 -7.87 -20.38
C GLY A 78 -4.28 -7.13 -19.07
N PHE A 79 -5.54 -7.13 -18.66
CA PHE A 79 -6.01 -6.62 -17.38
C PHE A 79 -5.34 -7.35 -16.22
N GLN A 80 -5.28 -8.68 -16.27
CA GLN A 80 -4.61 -9.48 -15.24
C GLN A 80 -3.14 -9.12 -15.05
N LYS A 81 -2.45 -8.75 -16.13
CA LYS A 81 -1.07 -8.25 -16.06
C LYS A 81 -1.02 -6.86 -15.41
N LYS A 82 -1.90 -5.94 -15.82
CA LYS A 82 -1.93 -4.56 -15.30
C LYS A 82 -2.21 -4.48 -13.80
N TRP A 83 -3.21 -5.20 -13.27
CA TRP A 83 -3.55 -5.07 -11.84
C TRP A 83 -2.52 -5.75 -10.92
N LYS A 84 -1.71 -6.69 -11.43
CA LYS A 84 -0.65 -7.34 -10.66
C LYS A 84 0.62 -6.50 -10.52
N GLU A 85 0.69 -5.35 -11.18
CA GLU A 85 1.79 -4.40 -11.03
C GLU A 85 1.90 -3.90 -9.57
N HIS A 86 3.14 -3.52 -9.19
CA HIS A 86 3.46 -2.89 -7.91
C HIS A 86 3.66 -1.37 -8.04
N ASN A 87 3.82 -0.87 -9.28
CA ASN A 87 4.05 0.54 -9.53
C ASN A 87 2.77 1.36 -9.37
N TYR A 88 2.78 2.35 -8.47
CA TYR A 88 1.60 3.15 -8.17
C TYR A 88 1.05 3.93 -9.37
N ARG A 89 1.92 4.48 -10.23
CA ARG A 89 1.46 5.22 -11.42
C ARG A 89 0.70 4.31 -12.38
N LYS A 90 1.19 3.07 -12.59
CA LYS A 90 0.48 2.09 -13.43
C LYS A 90 -0.87 1.70 -12.83
N LEU A 91 -0.95 1.53 -11.50
CA LEU A 91 -2.20 1.22 -10.82
C LEU A 91 -3.17 2.40 -10.83
N GLU A 92 -2.68 3.62 -10.69
CA GLU A 92 -3.44 4.85 -10.84
C GLU A 92 -4.01 4.97 -12.25
N SER A 93 -3.18 4.78 -13.29
CA SER A 93 -3.64 4.77 -14.68
C SER A 93 -4.70 3.70 -14.92
N LEU A 94 -4.52 2.49 -14.38
CA LEU A 94 -5.52 1.43 -14.47
C LEU A 94 -6.85 1.82 -13.78
N CYS A 95 -6.80 2.49 -12.63
CA CYS A 95 -7.98 3.01 -11.96
C CYS A 95 -8.69 4.06 -12.83
N GLN A 96 -7.95 5.00 -13.42
CA GLN A 96 -8.49 6.02 -14.31
C GLN A 96 -9.11 5.42 -15.58
N GLU A 97 -8.44 4.46 -16.23
CA GLU A 97 -8.97 3.69 -17.38
C GLU A 97 -10.33 3.03 -17.05
N ASN A 98 -10.53 2.62 -15.79
CA ASN A 98 -11.75 1.98 -15.30
C ASN A 98 -12.70 2.96 -14.59
N LYS A 99 -12.53 4.27 -14.78
CA LYS A 99 -13.39 5.34 -14.23
C LYS A 99 -13.48 5.34 -12.69
N ILE A 100 -12.43 4.88 -12.02
CA ILE A 100 -12.31 4.92 -10.56
C ILE A 100 -11.70 6.26 -10.15
N ILE A 101 -12.49 7.09 -9.47
CA ILE A 101 -12.07 8.43 -9.05
C ILE A 101 -11.91 8.46 -7.53
N PHE A 102 -10.69 8.68 -7.07
CA PHE A 102 -10.42 8.93 -5.66
C PHE A 102 -10.90 10.32 -5.26
N SER A 103 -11.56 10.42 -4.10
CA SER A 103 -12.08 11.70 -3.61
C SER A 103 -10.95 12.57 -3.09
N LYS A 104 -11.03 13.90 -3.27
CA LYS A 104 -9.95 14.87 -2.95
C LYS A 104 -9.54 14.86 -1.47
N ASP A 105 -10.35 14.31 -0.59
CA ASP A 105 -10.08 14.13 0.82
C ASP A 105 -9.18 12.92 1.12
N ILE A 106 -9.01 11.98 0.18
CA ILE A 106 -8.08 10.85 0.30
C ILE A 106 -6.66 11.34 -0.05
N PRO A 107 -5.74 11.42 0.93
CA PRO A 107 -4.38 11.87 0.69
C PRO A 107 -3.67 10.97 -0.32
N PHE A 108 -2.71 11.52 -1.07
CA PHE A 108 -1.94 10.86 -2.14
C PHE A 108 -2.78 10.40 -3.35
N LEU A 109 -3.84 9.63 -3.11
CA LEU A 109 -4.66 8.99 -4.14
C LEU A 109 -5.62 9.98 -4.82
N GLY A 110 -6.28 10.85 -4.04
CA GLY A 110 -7.23 11.83 -4.56
C GLY A 110 -6.70 13.27 -4.54
N LYS A 111 -5.66 13.54 -3.75
CA LYS A 111 -4.99 14.84 -3.69
C LYS A 111 -3.52 14.67 -3.38
N LYS A 112 -2.68 15.47 -4.05
CA LYS A 112 -1.24 15.54 -3.78
C LYS A 112 -0.97 15.91 -2.32
N ILE A 113 -0.01 15.20 -1.71
CA ILE A 113 0.48 15.51 -0.36
C ILE A 113 1.37 16.76 -0.42
N THR A 114 1.22 17.66 0.54
CA THR A 114 2.02 18.89 0.66
C THR A 114 3.36 18.66 1.35
N ASP A 115 3.43 17.70 2.27
CA ASP A 115 4.66 17.26 2.90
C ASP A 115 5.58 16.58 1.86
N LYS A 116 6.70 17.22 1.57
CA LYS A 116 7.66 16.75 0.57
C LYS A 116 8.31 15.42 0.99
N ASN A 117 8.66 15.27 2.27
CA ASN A 117 9.35 14.08 2.75
C ASN A 117 8.44 12.84 2.67
N LEU A 118 7.17 12.98 3.07
CA LEU A 118 6.18 11.91 2.92
C LEU A 118 5.90 11.59 1.46
N ASN A 119 5.82 12.63 0.62
CA ASN A 119 5.64 12.44 -0.81
C ASN A 119 6.84 11.69 -1.43
N ASP A 120 8.07 12.03 -1.04
CA ASP A 120 9.28 11.38 -1.54
C ASP A 120 9.38 9.93 -1.05
N LEU A 121 9.05 9.65 0.22
CA LEU A 121 8.95 8.29 0.75
C LEU A 121 7.96 7.44 -0.05
N ILE A 122 6.76 7.96 -0.32
CA ILE A 122 5.78 7.17 -1.07
C ILE A 122 6.22 6.97 -2.52
N ASN A 123 6.74 8.00 -3.19
CA ASN A 123 7.13 7.91 -4.59
C ASN A 123 8.40 7.08 -4.82
N ASN A 124 9.28 6.96 -3.81
CA ASN A 124 10.49 6.15 -3.87
C ASN A 124 10.28 4.73 -3.33
N TRP A 125 9.07 4.37 -2.94
CA TRP A 125 8.78 3.01 -2.51
C TRP A 125 8.90 2.04 -3.69
N ASP A 126 9.57 0.92 -3.45
CA ASP A 126 9.69 -0.18 -4.41
C ASP A 126 9.71 -1.53 -3.67
N VAL A 127 9.15 -2.56 -4.31
CA VAL A 127 9.09 -3.92 -3.75
C VAL A 127 10.48 -4.51 -3.47
N GLN A 128 11.51 -4.08 -4.22
CA GLN A 128 12.88 -4.56 -4.09
C GLN A 128 13.58 -4.08 -2.80
N ILE A 129 13.01 -3.10 -2.08
CA ILE A 129 13.55 -2.61 -0.79
C ILE A 129 13.66 -3.72 0.25
N ARG A 130 12.86 -4.79 0.13
CA ARG A 130 13.00 -5.96 1.00
C ARG A 130 14.31 -6.73 0.79
N TYR A 131 14.88 -6.69 -0.42
CA TYR A 131 16.12 -7.38 -0.74
C TYR A 131 17.36 -6.54 -0.43
N SER A 132 17.21 -5.22 -0.39
CA SER A 132 18.30 -4.33 0.05
C SER A 132 18.59 -4.45 1.55
N LEU A 133 17.73 -5.10 2.35
CA LEU A 133 18.01 -5.43 3.75
C LEU A 133 19.12 -6.47 3.94
N ASN A 134 19.35 -7.34 2.95
CA ASN A 134 20.40 -8.35 2.98
C ASN A 134 21.68 -7.90 2.27
N LEU A 135 21.61 -6.81 1.51
CA LEU A 135 22.75 -6.17 0.87
C LEU A 135 23.19 -5.06 1.84
N THR A 136 24.46 -5.03 2.21
CA THR A 136 25.07 -4.05 3.14
C THR A 136 25.00 -2.58 2.66
N THR A 137 24.10 -2.27 1.73
CA THR A 137 24.00 -1.05 0.93
C THR A 137 22.56 -0.50 0.86
N SER A 138 21.67 -0.81 1.80
CA SER A 138 20.37 -0.11 1.87
C SER A 138 20.61 1.40 2.08
N THR A 139 20.50 2.17 1.00
CA THR A 139 20.84 3.61 0.92
C THR A 139 19.81 4.54 1.59
N VAL A 140 18.66 4.01 2.02
CA VAL A 140 17.62 4.82 2.67
C VAL A 140 17.77 4.71 4.18
N ASN A 141 18.44 5.68 4.79
CA ASN A 141 18.50 5.77 6.24
C ASN A 141 17.17 6.34 6.76
N LEU A 142 16.31 5.47 7.27
CA LEU A 142 14.99 5.84 7.77
C LEU A 142 15.08 6.27 9.24
N THR A 143 14.23 7.20 9.63
CA THR A 143 14.05 7.60 11.04
C THR A 143 12.72 7.11 11.59
N GLN A 144 12.66 6.94 12.92
CA GLN A 144 11.41 6.57 13.60
C GLN A 144 10.32 7.64 13.40
N ILE A 145 10.69 8.93 13.35
CA ILE A 145 9.76 10.04 13.14
C ILE A 145 9.14 9.96 11.75
N GLU A 146 9.94 9.74 10.72
CA GLU A 146 9.45 9.56 9.35
C GLU A 146 8.48 8.38 9.25
N MET A 147 8.81 7.26 9.89
CA MET A 147 7.93 6.08 9.89
C MET A 147 6.64 6.31 10.66
N LYS A 148 6.67 7.02 11.79
CA LYS A 148 5.45 7.42 12.51
C LYS A 148 4.54 8.28 11.63
N ASN A 149 5.11 9.31 10.99
CA ASN A 149 4.35 10.21 10.11
C ASN A 149 3.79 9.48 8.89
N LEU A 150 4.58 8.57 8.29
CA LEU A 150 4.13 7.74 7.17
C LEU A 150 2.98 6.81 7.60
N VAL A 151 3.09 6.15 8.76
CA VAL A 151 2.06 5.24 9.26
C VAL A 151 0.74 5.96 9.55
N ILE A 152 0.80 7.16 10.13
CA ILE A 152 -0.40 8.01 10.33
C ILE A 152 -1.06 8.36 8.99
N LEU A 153 -0.25 8.76 8.00
CA LEU A 153 -0.75 9.12 6.68
C LEU A 153 -1.41 7.92 5.97
N ILE A 154 -0.76 6.75 5.94
CA ILE A 154 -1.33 5.56 5.28
C ILE A 154 -2.58 5.04 6.00
N GLU A 155 -2.68 5.22 7.31
CA GLU A 155 -3.88 4.89 8.07
C GLU A 155 -5.05 5.78 7.62
N ASP A 156 -4.83 7.08 7.45
CA ASP A 156 -5.84 8.00 6.91
C ASP A 156 -6.25 7.63 5.47
N ILE A 157 -5.26 7.31 4.61
CA ILE A 157 -5.51 6.81 3.25
C ILE A 157 -6.38 5.55 3.28
N LEU A 158 -6.03 4.56 4.10
CA LEU A 158 -6.75 3.29 4.21
C LEU A 158 -8.18 3.49 4.71
N LYS A 159 -8.36 4.28 5.78
CA LYS A 159 -9.69 4.58 6.36
C LYS A 159 -10.59 5.26 5.32
N LYS A 160 -10.12 6.32 4.68
CA LYS A 160 -10.92 7.07 3.70
C LYS A 160 -11.18 6.28 2.42
N THR A 161 -10.21 5.51 1.93
CA THR A 161 -10.41 4.59 0.80
C THR A 161 -11.47 3.55 1.14
N THR A 162 -11.37 2.93 2.33
CA THR A 162 -12.35 1.93 2.79
C THR A 162 -13.73 2.54 2.93
N SER A 163 -13.85 3.73 3.51
CA SER A 163 -15.14 4.42 3.66
C SER A 163 -15.76 4.81 2.32
N LYS A 164 -14.95 5.21 1.33
CA LYS A 164 -15.44 5.66 0.02
C LYS A 164 -15.95 4.51 -0.84
N PHE A 165 -15.27 3.37 -0.76
CA PHE A 165 -15.46 2.22 -1.64
C PHE A 165 -16.05 1.01 -0.89
N HIS A 166 -16.73 1.24 0.25
CA HIS A 166 -17.52 0.23 0.94
C HIS A 166 -18.76 -0.14 0.14
#